data_AF-A0A239AMM6-F1
#
_entry.id   AF-A0A239AMM6-F1
#
_cell.length_a   1.000
_cell.length_b   1.000
_cell.length_c   1.000
_cell.angle_alpha   90.00
_cell.angle_beta   90.00
_cell.angle_gamma   90.00
#
_symmetry.space_group_name_H-M   'P 1'
#
loop_
_entity.id
_entity.type
_entity.pdbx_description
1 polymer ?
#
loop_
_entity_poly.entity_id
_entity_poly.type
_entity_poly.pdbx_seq_one_letter_code
_entity_poly.pdbx_strand_id
1 'polypeptide(L)'
;MDAVSEADSYDETIAAWQAAGESGDALAAARCLADDVEVISPLTAQFRFRGRDQVVEMLGAAFDVISGIRFHTAVGTGYTRALFYHAHAGREEIEEAQLLRLDPAGLIHELTLFGRPMPGLAAVMADIGPRLLQRQGRPGLARVVNLATRPLAVITRLGERRLVPLADPDRVKPRWPRSQ
;
A
#
# COMPACT_ATOMS: atom_id res chain seq x y z
N MET A 1 -20.53 -13.65 23.80
CA MET A 1 -19.71 -12.47 23.47
C MET A 1 -20.68 -11.51 22.82
N ASP A 2 -20.94 -10.36 23.45
CA ASP A 2 -22.01 -9.46 23.02
C ASP A 2 -21.56 -8.64 21.82
N ALA A 3 -22.48 -8.30 20.91
CA ALA A 3 -22.17 -7.62 19.65
C ALA A 3 -21.40 -6.29 19.80
N VAL A 4 -21.52 -5.63 20.95
CA VAL A 4 -20.76 -4.42 21.31
C VAL A 4 -19.28 -4.75 21.51
N SER A 5 -18.97 -5.81 22.25
CA SER A 5 -17.58 -6.26 22.50
C SER A 5 -16.89 -6.74 21.22
N GLU A 6 -17.65 -7.28 20.27
CA GLU A 6 -17.11 -7.70 18.97
C GLU A 6 -16.79 -6.49 18.08
N ALA A 7 -17.69 -5.50 18.03
CA ALA A 7 -17.44 -4.23 17.36
C ALA A 7 -16.21 -3.50 17.92
N ASP A 8 -16.05 -3.49 19.25
CA ASP A 8 -14.90 -2.89 19.93
C ASP A 8 -13.57 -3.56 19.50
N SER A 9 -13.55 -4.89 19.40
CA SER A 9 -12.35 -5.65 18.97
C SER A 9 -11.91 -5.32 17.53
N TYR A 10 -12.87 -5.14 16.61
CA TYR A 10 -12.56 -4.75 15.23
C TYR A 10 -11.93 -3.36 15.18
N ASP A 11 -12.47 -2.40 15.92
CA ASP A 11 -11.97 -1.03 15.93
C ASP A 11 -10.59 -0.92 16.59
N GLU A 12 -10.34 -1.70 17.66
CA GLU A 12 -9.03 -1.82 18.29
C GLU A 12 -7.97 -2.35 17.32
N THR A 13 -8.28 -3.41 16.57
CA THR A 13 -7.35 -3.98 15.59
C THR A 13 -7.02 -2.99 14.48
N ILE A 14 -8.01 -2.22 14.03
CA ILE A 14 -7.80 -1.20 13.00
C ILE A 14 -6.94 -0.05 13.51
N ALA A 15 -7.20 0.42 14.73
CA ALA A 15 -6.37 1.44 15.35
C ALA A 15 -4.91 0.97 15.51
N ALA A 16 -4.72 -0.29 15.96
CA ALA A 16 -3.39 -0.89 16.10
C ALA A 16 -2.68 -1.05 14.75
N TRP A 17 -3.40 -1.48 13.71
CA TRP A 17 -2.88 -1.60 12.34
C TRP A 17 -2.42 -0.25 11.79
N GLN A 18 -3.23 0.81 11.97
CA GLN A 18 -2.87 2.15 11.54
C GLN A 18 -1.62 2.65 12.27
N ALA A 19 -1.58 2.52 13.61
CA ALA A 19 -0.43 2.93 14.41
C ALA A 19 0.86 2.18 14.02
N ALA A 20 0.76 0.88 13.73
CA ALA A 20 1.88 0.09 13.24
C ALA A 20 2.39 0.58 11.87
N GLY A 21 1.47 0.91 10.96
CA GLY A 21 1.80 1.50 9.67
C GLY A 21 2.50 2.86 9.79
N GLU A 22 1.97 3.76 10.62
CA GLU A 22 2.56 5.10 10.82
C GLU A 22 3.93 5.06 11.51
N SER A 23 4.18 4.05 12.34
CA SER A 23 5.46 3.83 13.02
C SER A 23 6.45 2.96 12.23
N GLY A 24 6.01 2.30 11.15
CA GLY A 24 6.83 1.38 10.37
C GLY A 24 7.20 0.09 11.13
N ASP A 25 6.40 -0.33 12.11
CA ASP A 25 6.66 -1.52 12.93
C ASP A 25 5.96 -2.75 12.34
N ALA A 26 6.72 -3.54 11.56
CA ALA A 26 6.24 -4.78 10.95
C ALA A 26 5.78 -5.82 11.98
N LEU A 27 6.41 -5.89 13.15
CA LEU A 27 6.02 -6.84 14.20
C LEU A 27 4.75 -6.38 14.91
N ALA A 28 4.53 -5.08 15.05
CA ALA A 28 3.26 -4.54 15.53
C ALA A 28 2.11 -4.81 14.57
N ALA A 29 2.34 -4.59 13.28
CA ALA A 29 1.37 -4.91 12.24
C ALA A 29 1.04 -6.41 12.23
N ALA A 30 2.05 -7.28 12.41
CA ALA A 30 1.89 -8.73 12.46
C ALA A 30 0.87 -9.21 13.53
N ARG A 31 0.81 -8.52 14.68
CA ARG A 31 -0.11 -8.86 15.78
C ARG A 31 -1.57 -8.69 15.39
N CYS A 32 -1.86 -7.88 14.38
CA CYS A 32 -3.21 -7.61 13.89
C CYS A 32 -3.69 -8.65 12.85
N LEU A 33 -2.82 -9.56 12.40
CA LEU A 33 -3.11 -10.48 11.29
C LEU A 33 -3.62 -11.81 11.80
N ALA A 34 -4.50 -12.49 11.09
CA ALA A 34 -4.85 -13.89 11.33
C ALA A 34 -3.69 -14.81 10.91
N ASP A 35 -3.66 -16.05 11.42
CA ASP A 35 -2.59 -17.00 11.09
C ASP A 35 -2.57 -17.37 9.59
N ASP A 36 -3.74 -17.41 8.96
CA ASP A 36 -3.98 -17.76 7.56
C ASP A 36 -4.06 -16.53 6.63
N VAL A 37 -3.62 -15.36 7.10
CA VAL A 37 -3.72 -14.09 6.37
C VAL A 37 -3.24 -14.18 4.92
N GLU A 38 -3.98 -13.57 4.00
CA GLU A 38 -3.58 -13.38 2.62
C GLU A 38 -3.47 -11.89 2.27
N VAL A 39 -2.32 -11.49 1.70
CA VAL A 39 -2.13 -10.14 1.16
C VAL A 39 -2.05 -10.17 -0.36
N ILE A 40 -2.89 -9.37 -1.00
CA ILE A 40 -3.00 -9.22 -2.46
C ILE A 40 -2.32 -7.90 -2.86
N SER A 41 -1.22 -8.02 -3.59
CA SER A 41 -0.33 -6.90 -3.96
C SER A 41 -0.97 -5.96 -4.98
N PRO A 42 -0.71 -4.64 -4.93
CA PRO A 42 -1.17 -3.70 -5.96
C PRO A 42 -0.30 -3.77 -7.22
N LEU A 43 0.87 -4.43 -7.15
CA LEU A 43 1.91 -4.37 -8.18
C LEU A 43 1.73 -5.46 -9.24
N THR A 44 1.06 -6.56 -8.90
CA THR A 44 0.97 -7.72 -9.79
C THR A 44 -0.11 -8.70 -9.32
N ALA A 45 -0.93 -9.14 -10.28
CA ALA A 45 -2.03 -10.08 -10.04
C ALA A 45 -1.56 -11.49 -9.64
N GLN A 46 -0.28 -11.81 -9.81
CA GLN A 46 0.27 -13.14 -9.56
C GLN A 46 0.83 -13.32 -8.15
N PHE A 47 1.11 -12.24 -7.42
CA PHE A 47 1.74 -12.33 -6.10
C PHE A 47 0.71 -12.18 -4.99
N ARG A 48 0.62 -13.24 -4.20
CA ARG A 48 -0.11 -13.30 -2.94
C ARG A 48 0.84 -13.77 -1.87
N PHE A 49 0.93 -13.01 -0.78
CA PHE A 49 1.68 -13.41 0.41
C PHE A 49 0.71 -14.12 1.35
N ARG A 50 1.08 -15.32 1.80
CA ARG A 50 0.19 -16.17 2.61
C ARG A 50 0.83 -16.57 3.92
N GLY A 51 0.03 -16.47 4.96
CA GLY A 51 0.43 -16.72 6.34
C GLY A 51 1.28 -15.59 6.91
N ARG A 52 1.29 -15.49 8.24
CA ARG A 52 1.95 -14.41 8.99
C ARG A 52 3.41 -14.22 8.59
N ASP A 53 4.19 -15.29 8.47
CA ASP A 53 5.63 -15.19 8.20
C ASP A 53 5.93 -14.45 6.89
N GLN A 54 5.26 -14.82 5.79
CA GLN A 54 5.46 -14.16 4.49
C GLN A 54 5.00 -12.71 4.53
N VAL A 55 3.90 -12.43 5.24
CA VAL A 55 3.36 -11.08 5.34
C VAL A 55 4.26 -10.19 6.19
N VAL A 56 4.86 -10.71 7.27
CA VAL A 56 5.83 -9.96 8.08
C VAL A 56 7.07 -9.60 7.28
N GLU A 57 7.61 -10.54 6.50
CA GLU A 57 8.73 -10.23 5.60
C GLU A 57 8.37 -9.17 4.56
N MET A 58 7.16 -9.25 4.01
CA MET A 58 6.63 -8.27 3.07
C MET A 58 6.48 -6.88 3.71
N LEU A 59 5.86 -6.80 4.90
CA LEU A 59 5.68 -5.55 5.63
C LEU A 59 7.03 -4.92 5.99
N GLY A 60 8.00 -5.72 6.43
CA GLY A 60 9.36 -5.24 6.69
C GLY A 60 10.02 -4.67 5.42
N ALA A 61 9.85 -5.33 4.28
CA ALA A 61 10.35 -4.81 3.00
C ALA A 61 9.62 -3.54 2.54
N ALA A 62 8.31 -3.44 2.81
CA ALA A 62 7.51 -2.26 2.49
C ALA A 62 7.94 -1.06 3.35
N PHE A 63 8.10 -1.23 4.66
CA PHE A 63 8.52 -0.15 5.58
C PHE A 63 9.97 0.31 5.38
N ASP A 64 10.83 -0.51 4.76
CA ASP A 64 12.16 -0.06 4.32
C ASP A 64 12.13 0.85 3.07
N VAL A 65 11.02 0.88 2.35
CA VAL A 65 10.85 1.58 1.05
C VAL A 65 9.92 2.76 1.17
N ILE A 66 8.83 2.56 1.91
CA ILE A 66 7.74 3.51 2.11
C ILE A 66 7.98 4.22 3.43
N SER A 67 7.93 5.55 3.40
CA SER A 67 8.17 6.39 4.57
C SER A 67 7.09 7.45 4.73
N GLY A 68 6.89 7.91 5.96
CA GLY A 68 5.93 8.98 6.26
C GLY A 68 4.48 8.58 6.03
N ILE A 69 4.12 7.32 6.31
CA ILE A 69 2.74 6.84 6.26
C ILE A 69 1.89 7.69 7.22
N ARG A 70 0.80 8.25 6.69
CA ARG A 70 -0.21 9.00 7.44
C ARG A 70 -1.60 8.65 6.96
N PHE A 71 -2.38 7.98 7.81
CA PHE A 71 -3.76 7.63 7.46
C PHE A 71 -4.63 8.90 7.49
N HIS A 72 -5.40 9.11 6.42
CA HIS A 72 -6.31 10.26 6.32
C HIS A 72 -7.78 9.85 6.24
N THR A 73 -8.09 8.58 5.96
CA THR A 73 -9.47 8.11 5.86
C THR A 73 -9.58 6.66 6.27
N ALA A 74 -10.60 6.36 7.08
CA ALA A 74 -11.03 5.02 7.43
C ALA A 74 -12.53 4.90 7.19
N VAL A 75 -12.97 3.82 6.55
CA VAL A 75 -14.36 3.59 6.14
C VAL A 75 -14.76 2.14 6.43
N GLY A 76 -16.04 1.91 6.70
CA GLY A 76 -16.61 0.58 6.97
C GLY A 76 -16.79 0.29 8.46
N THR A 77 -17.52 -0.78 8.77
CA THR A 77 -17.85 -1.26 10.13
C THR A 77 -17.83 -2.79 10.18
N GLY A 78 -17.72 -3.37 11.38
CA GLY A 78 -17.66 -4.84 11.58
C GLY A 78 -16.44 -5.51 10.94
N TYR A 79 -16.66 -6.49 10.06
CA TYR A 79 -15.61 -7.34 9.47
C TYR A 79 -14.93 -6.74 8.22
N THR A 80 -15.38 -5.59 7.71
CA THR A 80 -14.83 -4.98 6.48
C THR A 80 -14.41 -3.55 6.73
N ARG A 81 -13.18 -3.21 6.34
CA ARG A 81 -12.63 -1.85 6.45
C ARG A 81 -11.92 -1.45 5.17
N ALA A 82 -11.96 -0.16 4.88
CA ALA A 82 -11.13 0.47 3.87
C ALA A 82 -10.32 1.57 4.53
N LEU A 83 -9.00 1.53 4.41
CA LEU A 83 -8.08 2.52 4.96
C LEU A 83 -7.32 3.20 3.84
N PHE A 84 -7.07 4.50 3.99
CA PHE A 84 -6.36 5.31 3.00
C PHE A 84 -5.27 6.12 3.69
N TYR A 85 -4.09 6.13 3.09
CA TYR A 85 -2.96 6.89 3.61
C TYR A 85 -2.16 7.58 2.50
N HIS A 86 -1.50 8.68 2.87
CA HIS A 86 -0.41 9.28 2.09
C HIS A 86 0.94 8.78 2.61
N ALA A 87 1.91 8.63 1.72
CA ALA A 87 3.30 8.31 2.06
C ALA A 87 4.25 8.69 0.91
N HIS A 88 5.53 8.33 1.07
CA HIS A 88 6.55 8.53 0.06
C HIS A 88 7.33 7.25 -0.23
N ALA A 89 7.59 6.99 -1.52
CA ALA A 89 8.58 6.02 -1.99
C ALA A 89 9.78 6.79 -2.57
N GLY A 90 10.80 6.98 -1.74
CA GLY A 90 11.93 7.87 -2.08
C GLY A 90 11.48 9.31 -2.30
N ARG A 91 11.43 9.75 -3.57
CA ARG A 91 11.03 11.13 -3.96
C ARG A 91 9.63 11.22 -4.55
N GLU A 92 8.95 10.10 -4.72
CA GLU A 92 7.60 10.06 -5.27
C GLU A 92 6.59 9.96 -4.14
N GLU A 93 5.54 10.77 -4.22
CA GLU A 93 4.37 10.63 -3.37
C GLU A 93 3.57 9.40 -3.77
N ILE A 94 2.98 8.75 -2.79
CA ILE A 94 1.99 7.70 -2.97
C ILE A 94 0.77 7.97 -2.11
N GLU A 95 -0.37 7.54 -2.61
CA GLU A 95 -1.58 7.31 -1.85
C GLU A 95 -1.95 5.84 -2.04
N GLU A 96 -2.11 5.14 -0.92
CA GLU A 96 -2.51 3.73 -0.91
C GLU A 96 -3.88 3.59 -0.27
N ALA A 97 -4.70 2.71 -0.85
CA ALA A 97 -5.94 2.22 -0.27
C ALA A 97 -5.79 0.74 0.08
N GLN A 98 -6.27 0.37 1.26
CA GLN A 98 -6.23 -0.97 1.81
C GLN A 98 -7.65 -1.45 2.06
N LEU A 99 -8.08 -2.52 1.38
CA LEU A 99 -9.31 -3.23 1.67
C LEU A 99 -9.01 -4.39 2.60
N LEU A 100 -9.56 -4.35 3.81
CA LEU A 100 -9.34 -5.31 4.89
C LEU A 100 -10.59 -6.16 5.11
N ARG A 101 -10.39 -7.47 5.30
CA ARG A 101 -11.38 -8.38 5.87
C ARG A 101 -10.84 -8.96 7.17
N LEU A 102 -11.65 -8.83 8.22
CA LEU A 102 -11.36 -9.33 9.55
C LEU A 102 -12.15 -10.63 9.79
N ASP A 103 -11.54 -11.57 10.49
CA ASP A 103 -12.17 -12.81 10.92
C ASP A 103 -13.03 -12.58 12.18
N PRO A 104 -13.82 -13.58 12.65
CA PRO A 104 -14.62 -13.42 13.87
C PRO A 104 -13.82 -13.19 15.16
N ALA A 105 -12.50 -13.41 15.16
CA ALA A 105 -11.63 -13.10 16.29
C ALA A 105 -11.14 -11.64 16.28
N GLY A 106 -11.49 -10.88 15.24
CA GLY A 106 -11.06 -9.50 15.07
C GLY A 106 -9.72 -9.35 14.36
N LEU A 107 -9.15 -10.40 13.78
CA LEU A 107 -7.84 -10.36 13.11
C LEU A 107 -7.99 -10.23 11.59
N ILE A 108 -7.06 -9.53 10.95
CA ILE A 108 -7.04 -9.33 9.50
C ILE A 108 -6.64 -10.64 8.81
N HIS A 109 -7.57 -11.28 8.10
CA HIS A 109 -7.30 -12.50 7.34
C HIS A 109 -7.15 -12.24 5.83
N GLU A 110 -7.60 -11.09 5.33
CA GLU A 110 -7.38 -10.68 3.94
C GLU A 110 -7.09 -9.18 3.85
N LEU A 111 -6.07 -8.83 3.07
CA LEU A 111 -5.67 -7.44 2.78
C LEU A 111 -5.43 -7.28 1.28
N THR A 112 -6.25 -6.48 0.62
CA THR A 112 -6.05 -6.09 -0.79
C THR A 112 -5.54 -4.67 -0.87
N LEU A 113 -4.43 -4.48 -1.56
CA LEU A 113 -3.76 -3.20 -1.72
C LEU A 113 -4.05 -2.58 -3.08
N PHE A 114 -4.24 -1.27 -3.09
CA PHE A 114 -4.34 -0.45 -4.30
C PHE A 114 -3.51 0.81 -4.11
N GLY A 115 -2.80 1.26 -5.13
CA GLY A 115 -2.01 2.50 -4.98
C GLY A 115 -2.05 3.40 -6.20
N ARG A 116 -1.69 4.65 -5.94
CA ARG A 116 -1.56 5.71 -6.93
C ARG A 116 -0.50 6.72 -6.46
N PRO A 117 -0.03 7.62 -7.32
CA PRO A 117 -0.06 7.51 -8.78
C PRO A 117 0.94 6.45 -9.28
N MET A 118 0.87 6.12 -10.57
CA MET A 118 1.72 5.09 -11.18
C MET A 118 3.23 5.29 -10.94
N PRO A 119 3.81 6.51 -10.95
CA PRO A 119 5.24 6.69 -10.67
C PRO A 119 5.64 6.26 -9.27
N GLY A 120 4.80 6.53 -8.27
CA GLY A 120 5.04 6.11 -6.90
C GLY A 120 4.98 4.58 -6.76
N LEU A 121 3.97 3.93 -7.37
CA LEU A 121 3.92 2.47 -7.44
C LEU A 121 5.13 1.86 -8.15
N ALA A 122 5.58 2.47 -9.26
CA ALA A 122 6.76 2.01 -9.98
C ALA A 122 8.04 2.17 -9.14
N ALA A 123 8.14 3.24 -8.34
CA ALA A 123 9.24 3.42 -7.40
C ALA A 123 9.24 2.34 -6.31
N VAL A 124 8.08 2.03 -5.73
CA VAL A 124 7.95 0.91 -4.78
C VAL A 124 8.39 -0.41 -5.44
N MET A 125 7.90 -0.71 -6.65
CA MET A 125 8.24 -1.95 -7.34
C MET A 125 9.75 -2.10 -7.61
N ALA A 126 10.42 -1.01 -7.99
CA ALA A 126 11.87 -1.02 -8.25
C ALA A 126 12.69 -1.38 -7.00
N ASP A 127 12.19 -1.00 -5.82
CA ASP A 127 12.91 -1.05 -4.56
C ASP A 127 12.50 -2.22 -3.66
N ILE A 128 11.25 -2.69 -3.76
CA ILE A 128 10.70 -3.76 -2.91
C ILE A 128 11.16 -5.16 -3.37
N GLY A 129 11.18 -5.41 -4.69
CA GLY A 129 11.58 -6.70 -5.25
C GLY A 129 12.97 -7.16 -4.82
N PRO A 130 14.00 -6.29 -4.89
CA PRO A 130 15.33 -6.63 -4.42
C PRO A 130 15.41 -6.91 -2.92
N ARG A 131 14.61 -6.22 -2.08
CA ARG A 131 14.58 -6.42 -0.63
C ARG A 131 13.89 -7.72 -0.24
N LEU A 132 12.76 -8.05 -0.88
CA LEU A 132 12.09 -9.34 -0.72
C LEU A 132 13.01 -10.49 -1.11
N LEU A 133 13.67 -10.39 -2.25
CA LEU A 133 14.59 -11.43 -2.71
C LEU A 133 15.83 -11.57 -1.83
N GLN A 134 16.30 -10.49 -1.21
CA GLN A 134 17.37 -10.55 -0.21
C GLN A 134 16.93 -11.26 1.07
N ARG A 135 15.74 -10.94 1.59
CA ARG A 135 15.14 -11.63 2.76
C ARG A 135 14.93 -13.13 2.50
N GLN A 136 14.59 -13.49 1.27
CA GLN A 136 14.46 -14.89 0.81
C GLN A 136 15.80 -15.58 0.46
N GLY A 137 16.95 -14.93 0.65
CA GLY A 137 18.26 -15.53 0.37
C GLY A 137 18.62 -15.68 -1.12
N ARG A 138 18.00 -14.90 -2.02
CA ARG A 138 18.20 -14.96 -3.49
C ARG A 138 18.81 -13.67 -4.08
N PRO A 139 20.04 -13.28 -3.68
CA PRO A 139 20.62 -11.96 -4.03
C PRO A 139 20.95 -11.79 -5.53
N GLY A 140 21.17 -12.87 -6.28
CA GLY A 140 21.43 -12.80 -7.73
C GLY A 140 20.19 -12.35 -8.52
N LEU A 141 19.03 -12.92 -8.21
CA LEU A 141 17.76 -12.57 -8.87
C LEU A 141 17.32 -11.13 -8.52
N ALA A 142 17.63 -10.68 -7.29
CA ALA A 142 17.36 -9.31 -6.84
C ALA A 142 17.98 -8.25 -7.78
N ARG A 143 19.22 -8.48 -8.24
CA ARG A 143 19.92 -7.56 -9.14
C ARG A 143 19.30 -7.51 -10.53
N VAL A 144 18.89 -8.67 -11.06
CA VAL A 144 18.22 -8.77 -12.36
C VAL A 144 16.89 -8.02 -12.35
N VAL A 145 16.06 -8.25 -11.32
CA VAL A 145 14.76 -7.59 -11.18
C VAL A 145 14.90 -6.08 -11.06
N ASN A 146 15.85 -5.59 -10.25
CA ASN A 146 16.13 -4.15 -10.13
C ASN A 146 16.48 -3.54 -11.50
N LEU A 147 17.36 -4.19 -12.25
CA LEU A 147 17.80 -3.68 -13.54
C LEU A 147 16.65 -3.60 -14.56
N ALA A 148 15.74 -4.59 -14.52
CA ALA A 148 14.61 -4.68 -15.44
C ALA A 148 13.49 -3.65 -15.14
N THR A 149 13.27 -3.28 -13.88
CA THR A 149 12.13 -2.42 -13.48
C THR A 149 12.47 -0.93 -13.43
N ARG A 150 13.74 -0.55 -13.25
CA ARG A 150 14.18 0.87 -13.23
C ARG A 150 13.74 1.70 -14.43
N PRO A 151 13.81 1.21 -15.69
CA PRO A 151 13.36 2.00 -16.84
C PRO A 151 11.87 2.36 -16.76
N LEU A 152 11.03 1.47 -16.22
CA LEU A 152 9.61 1.72 -16.06
C LEU A 152 9.37 2.90 -15.10
N ALA A 153 10.05 2.94 -13.96
CA ALA A 153 9.93 4.04 -12.99
C ALA A 153 10.33 5.41 -13.57
N VAL A 154 11.30 5.43 -14.49
CA VAL A 154 11.72 6.66 -15.17
C VAL A 154 10.65 7.11 -16.18
N ILE A 155 10.14 6.17 -17.00
CA ILE A 155 9.14 6.45 -18.02
C ILE A 155 7.84 6.95 -17.39
N THR A 156 7.36 6.29 -16.33
CA THR A 156 6.12 6.68 -15.65
C THR A 156 6.24 8.05 -15.01
N ARG A 157 7.37 8.34 -14.34
CA ARG A 157 7.64 9.67 -13.78
C ARG A 157 7.64 10.78 -14.84
N LEU A 158 8.27 10.52 -15.99
CA LEU A 158 8.30 11.48 -17.10
C LEU A 158 6.89 11.70 -17.67
N GLY A 159 6.14 10.62 -17.87
CA GLY A 159 4.75 10.65 -18.31
C GLY A 159 3.88 11.51 -17.39
N GLU A 160 3.87 11.20 -16.10
CA GLU A 160 3.06 11.89 -15.09
C GLU A 160 3.42 13.38 -14.95
N ARG A 161 4.69 13.75 -15.00
CA ARG A 161 5.11 15.15 -14.78
C ARG A 161 5.05 16.03 -16.02
N ARG A 162 5.19 15.46 -17.22
CA ARG A 162 5.32 16.24 -18.45
C ARG A 162 4.25 15.98 -19.49
N LEU A 163 3.70 14.77 -19.56
CA LEU A 163 2.78 14.38 -20.63
C LEU A 163 1.32 14.34 -20.17
N VAL A 164 1.02 13.65 -19.07
CA VAL A 164 -0.35 13.52 -18.54
C VAL A 164 -0.98 14.89 -18.22
N PRO A 165 -0.27 15.87 -17.63
CA PRO A 165 -0.84 17.19 -17.37
C PRO A 165 -1.13 18.00 -18.65
N LEU A 166 -0.66 17.57 -19.83
CA LEU A 166 -1.07 18.16 -21.12
C LEU A 166 -2.49 17.76 -21.52
N ALA A 167 -2.96 16.60 -21.04
CA ALA A 167 -4.30 16.10 -21.28
C ALA A 167 -5.31 16.52 -20.18
N ASP A 168 -4.91 17.40 -19.27
CA ASP A 168 -5.77 17.90 -18.21
C ASP A 168 -6.98 18.64 -18.80
N PRO A 169 -8.22 18.17 -18.55
CA PRO A 169 -9.44 18.79 -19.09
C PRO A 169 -9.66 20.24 -18.64
N ASP A 170 -9.02 20.68 -17.53
CA ASP A 170 -9.09 22.07 -17.07
C ASP A 170 -8.02 22.98 -17.68
N ARG A 171 -7.05 22.43 -18.43
CA ARG A 171 -5.99 23.20 -19.09
C ARG A 171 -6.49 24.04 -20.26
N VAL A 172 -7.63 23.67 -20.84
CA VAL A 172 -8.34 24.45 -21.88
C VAL A 172 -9.74 24.80 -21.37
N LYS A 173 -9.84 25.72 -20.41
CA LYS A 173 -11.09 26.46 -20.22
C LYS A 173 -11.12 27.65 -21.19
N PRO A 174 -12.08 27.72 -22.14
CA PRO A 174 -12.37 28.97 -22.82
C PRO A 174 -12.74 30.02 -21.76
N ARG A 175 -12.11 31.19 -21.82
CA ARG A 175 -12.62 32.38 -21.12
C ARG A 175 -14.00 32.68 -21.69
N TRP A 176 -15.06 32.26 -21.01
CA TRP A 176 -16.38 32.86 -21.29
C TRP A 176 -16.32 34.34 -20.87
N PRO A 177 -16.70 35.28 -21.74
CA PRO A 177 -16.83 36.67 -21.33
C PRO A 177 -18.00 36.77 -20.35
N ARG A 178 -17.75 37.37 -19.18
CA ARG A 178 -18.83 37.76 -18.27
C ARG A 178 -19.66 38.84 -18.96
N SER A 179 -20.90 38.53 -19.33
CA SER A 179 -21.91 39.55 -19.62
C SER A 179 -22.31 40.24 -18.31
N GLN A 180 -22.39 41.57 -18.38
CA GLN A 180 -22.83 42.47 -17.32
C GLN A 180 -24.27 42.19 -16.90
#